data_AF-A0A354GUB9-F1
#
_entry.id   AF-A0A354GUB9-F1
#
_cell.length_a   1.000
_cell.length_b   1.000
_cell.length_c   1.000
_cell.angle_alpha   90.00
_cell.angle_beta   90.00
_cell.angle_gamma   90.00
#
_symmetry.space_group_name_H-M   'P 1'
#
loop_
_entity.id
_entity.type
_entity.pdbx_description
1 polymer ?
#
loop_
_entity_poly.entity_id
_entity_poly.type
_entity_poly.pdbx_seq_one_letter_code
_entity_poly.pdbx_strand_id
1 'polypeptide(L)'
;MEFLLLELLNRLDSVEEIHPEVSDSDVREAMGNAVFFGFIKPDADFVLPDVYAMYTADGNRRVKEALVPYLDAAPSIALTLGITTFHGRLAVFQNDEVKSVGGNYYDDYFGWSNPQQFDKSGNVIRR
;
A
#
# COMPACT_ATOMS: atom_id res chain seq x y z
N MET A 1 5.24 -12.08 -3.58
CA MET A 1 4.63 -10.77 -3.26
C MET A 1 3.12 -10.83 -3.35
N GLU A 2 2.56 -11.49 -4.37
CA GLU A 2 1.12 -11.65 -4.58
C GLU A 2 0.33 -12.07 -3.33
N PHE A 3 0.79 -13.10 -2.62
CA PHE A 3 0.13 -13.56 -1.39
C PHE A 3 0.02 -12.45 -0.32
N LEU A 4 1.09 -11.66 -0.09
CA LEU A 4 1.04 -10.55 0.85
C LEU A 4 0.09 -9.46 0.39
N LEU A 5 0.09 -9.14 -0.90
CA LEU A 5 -0.82 -8.16 -1.45
C LEU A 5 -2.27 -8.63 -1.30
N LEU A 6 -2.56 -9.90 -1.60
CA LEU A 6 -3.87 -10.50 -1.42
C LEU A 6 -4.33 -10.42 0.05
N GLU A 7 -3.47 -10.76 1.01
CA GLU A 7 -3.80 -10.64 2.43
C GLU A 7 -4.09 -9.19 2.84
N LEU A 8 -3.31 -8.23 2.34
CA LEU A 8 -3.57 -6.81 2.57
C LEU A 8 -4.94 -6.41 2.03
N LEU A 9 -5.25 -6.74 0.78
CA LEU A 9 -6.53 -6.36 0.17
C LEU A 9 -7.71 -7.00 0.90
N ASN A 10 -7.63 -8.28 1.28
CA ASN A 10 -8.68 -8.94 2.07
C ASN A 10 -8.89 -8.28 3.45
N ARG A 11 -7.81 -7.80 4.07
CA ARG A 11 -7.92 -7.05 5.33
C ARG A 11 -8.59 -5.69 5.10
N LEU A 12 -8.28 -5.00 4.01
CA LEU A 12 -8.92 -3.74 3.65
C LEU A 12 -10.40 -3.92 3.30
N ASP A 13 -10.77 -5.00 2.59
CA ASP A 13 -12.19 -5.36 2.40
C ASP A 13 -12.91 -5.46 3.75
N SER A 14 -12.28 -6.12 4.73
CA SER A 14 -12.84 -6.27 6.09
C SER A 14 -12.92 -4.93 6.85
N VAL A 15 -12.07 -3.96 6.51
CA VAL A 15 -12.20 -2.59 7.03
C VAL A 15 -13.36 -1.90 6.36
N GLU A 16 -13.48 -1.97 5.03
CA GLU A 16 -14.52 -1.34 4.22
C GLU A 16 -15.93 -1.78 4.62
N GLU A 17 -16.11 -3.06 4.96
CA GLU A 17 -17.41 -3.59 5.45
C GLU A 17 -17.93 -2.85 6.71
N ILE A 18 -17.02 -2.31 7.53
CA ILE A 18 -17.33 -1.64 8.80
C ILE A 18 -17.20 -0.12 8.68
N HIS A 19 -16.19 0.33 7.94
CA HIS A 19 -15.78 1.72 7.74
C HIS A 19 -15.62 1.97 6.23
N PRO A 20 -16.74 2.20 5.49
CA PRO A 20 -16.72 2.38 4.04
C PRO A 20 -15.87 3.56 3.57
N GLU A 21 -15.59 4.53 4.44
CA GLU A 21 -14.72 5.67 4.15
C GLU A 21 -13.26 5.27 3.88
N VAL A 22 -12.86 4.01 4.06
CA VAL A 22 -11.51 3.54 3.72
C VAL A 22 -11.14 3.78 2.25
N SER A 23 -12.15 3.88 1.39
CA SER A 23 -12.04 4.16 -0.04
C SER A 23 -12.13 5.66 -0.38
N ASP A 24 -12.25 6.55 0.63
CA ASP A 24 -12.21 8.00 0.42
C ASP A 24 -10.83 8.47 -0.01
N SER A 25 -10.76 9.51 -0.84
CA SER A 25 -9.52 10.00 -1.44
C SER A 25 -8.42 10.33 -0.43
N ASP A 26 -8.77 10.96 0.70
CA ASP A 26 -7.79 11.36 1.72
C ASP A 26 -7.23 10.14 2.47
N VAL A 27 -8.06 9.12 2.69
CA VAL A 27 -7.63 7.85 3.32
C VAL A 27 -6.72 7.09 2.37
N ARG A 28 -7.11 6.97 1.09
CA ARG A 28 -6.32 6.32 0.05
C ARG A 28 -4.95 6.97 -0.12
N GLU A 29 -4.87 8.31 -0.07
CA GLU A 29 -3.60 9.04 -0.09
C GLU A 29 -2.74 8.71 1.14
N ALA A 30 -3.32 8.72 2.34
CA ALA A 30 -2.59 8.39 3.57
C ALA A 30 -2.06 6.94 3.58
N MET A 31 -2.87 5.98 3.15
CA MET A 31 -2.47 4.58 3.00
C MET A 31 -1.39 4.41 1.92
N GLY A 32 -1.55 5.09 0.77
CA GLY A 32 -0.58 5.11 -0.30
C GLY A 32 0.79 5.62 0.15
N ASN A 33 0.81 6.73 0.90
CA ASN A 33 2.04 7.26 1.50
C ASN A 33 2.69 6.25 2.46
N ALA A 34 1.91 5.55 3.27
CA ALA A 34 2.44 4.54 4.19
C ALA A 34 3.14 3.39 3.45
N VAL A 35 2.54 2.87 2.38
CA VAL A 35 3.19 1.83 1.56
C VAL A 35 4.37 2.39 0.76
N PHE A 36 4.25 3.62 0.28
CA PHE A 36 5.31 4.26 -0.50
C PHE A 36 6.58 4.42 0.33
N PHE A 37 6.51 5.02 1.51
CA PHE A 37 7.67 5.23 2.37
C PHE A 37 8.07 4.00 3.20
N GLY A 38 7.14 3.09 3.48
CA GLY A 38 7.43 1.86 4.21
C GLY A 38 8.04 0.75 3.35
N PHE A 39 7.76 0.72 2.04
CA PHE A 39 8.19 -0.39 1.18
C PHE A 39 8.73 0.02 -0.20
N ILE A 40 8.00 0.84 -0.97
CA ILE A 40 8.33 1.10 -2.39
C ILE A 40 9.60 1.95 -2.53
N LYS A 41 9.66 3.04 -1.78
CA LYS A 41 10.81 3.95 -1.64
C LYS A 41 11.11 4.09 -0.14
N PRO A 42 11.73 3.07 0.48
CA PRO A 42 11.94 3.04 1.91
C PRO A 42 12.67 4.29 2.41
N ASP A 43 12.11 4.91 3.42
CA ASP A 43 12.76 5.97 4.19
C ASP A 43 13.08 5.42 5.59
N ALA A 44 14.35 5.51 5.99
CA ALA A 44 14.82 4.93 7.25
C ALA A 44 14.22 5.63 8.49
N ASP A 45 13.78 6.87 8.33
CA ASP A 45 13.16 7.66 9.39
C ASP A 45 11.62 7.60 9.33
N PHE A 46 11.05 6.86 8.38
CA PHE A 46 9.59 6.75 8.26
C PHE A 46 9.00 5.93 9.41
N VAL A 47 8.01 6.53 10.06
CA VAL A 47 7.20 5.89 11.10
C VAL A 47 5.77 5.78 10.60
N LEU A 48 5.21 4.58 10.72
CA LEU A 48 3.84 4.31 10.30
C LEU A 48 2.85 5.19 11.10
N PRO A 49 2.01 6.01 10.44
CA PRO A 49 1.14 6.94 11.14
C PRO A 49 0.06 6.22 11.94
N ASP A 50 -0.48 6.91 12.94
CA ASP A 50 -1.66 6.49 13.71
C ASP A 50 -2.97 7.03 13.13
N VAL A 51 -2.88 7.97 12.18
CA VAL A 51 -4.03 8.65 11.57
C VAL A 51 -3.94 8.54 10.05
N TYR A 52 -5.03 8.09 9.44
CA TYR A 52 -5.25 7.83 8.03
C TYR A 52 -6.49 8.55 7.51
N ALA A 53 -6.85 9.70 8.09
CA ALA A 53 -8.05 10.48 7.73
C ALA A 53 -9.41 9.74 7.89
N MET A 54 -9.43 8.56 8.54
CA MET A 54 -10.69 7.86 8.87
C MET A 54 -11.53 8.69 9.84
N TYR A 55 -12.85 8.55 9.75
CA TYR A 55 -13.79 9.33 10.58
C TYR A 55 -13.72 8.97 12.07
N THR A 56 -13.21 7.78 12.38
CA THR A 56 -13.12 7.28 13.76
C THR A 56 -11.72 6.80 14.11
N ALA A 57 -11.38 6.84 15.40
CA ALA A 57 -10.14 6.26 15.90
C ALA A 57 -10.07 4.73 15.67
N ASP A 58 -11.21 4.04 15.70
CA ASP A 58 -11.29 2.61 15.39
C ASP A 58 -10.94 2.32 13.92
N GLY A 59 -11.48 3.11 12.98
CA GLY A 59 -11.15 3.02 11.56
C GLY A 59 -9.65 3.20 11.32
N ASN A 60 -9.05 4.26 11.91
CA ASN A 60 -7.62 4.52 11.81
C ASN A 60 -6.77 3.34 12.33
N ARG A 61 -7.14 2.79 13.49
CA ARG A 61 -6.47 1.63 14.07
C ARG A 61 -6.56 0.40 13.16
N ARG A 62 -7.73 0.12 12.59
CA ARG A 62 -7.96 -1.02 11.69
C ARG A 62 -7.17 -0.91 10.39
N VAL A 63 -7.12 0.28 9.79
CA VAL A 63 -6.26 0.54 8.62
C VAL A 63 -4.80 0.26 8.95
N LYS A 64 -4.30 0.78 10.08
CA LYS A 64 -2.93 0.49 10.53
C LYS A 64 -2.70 -1.01 10.70
N GLU A 65 -3.62 -1.72 11.35
CA GLU A 65 -3.55 -3.17 11.55
C GLU A 65 -3.61 -3.97 10.24
N ALA A 66 -4.27 -3.45 9.21
CA ALA A 66 -4.27 -4.05 7.87
C ALA A 66 -2.92 -3.86 7.16
N LEU A 67 -2.29 -2.69 7.30
CA LEU A 67 -1.03 -2.35 6.64
C LEU A 67 0.21 -2.99 7.27
N VAL A 68 0.25 -3.10 8.61
CA VAL A 68 1.44 -3.57 9.35
C VAL A 68 1.98 -4.92 8.85
N PRO A 69 1.17 -5.99 8.69
CA PRO A 69 1.68 -7.28 8.24
C PRO A 69 2.36 -7.23 6.87
N TYR A 70 1.80 -6.43 5.95
CA TYR A 70 2.41 -6.23 4.63
C TYR A 70 3.75 -5.51 4.76
N LEU A 71 3.80 -4.40 5.51
CA LEU A 71 4.99 -3.56 5.63
C LEU A 71 6.13 -4.24 6.39
N ASP A 72 5.81 -5.10 7.36
CA ASP A 72 6.80 -5.88 8.09
C ASP A 72 7.41 -6.99 7.20
N ALA A 73 6.61 -7.67 6.39
CA ALA A 73 7.04 -8.84 5.63
C ALA A 73 7.60 -8.52 4.24
N ALA A 74 7.07 -7.48 3.59
CA ALA A 74 7.38 -7.14 2.20
C ALA A 74 8.87 -6.88 1.95
N PRO A 75 9.63 -6.14 2.79
CA PRO A 75 11.06 -5.90 2.55
C PRO A 75 11.89 -7.18 2.48
N SER A 76 11.67 -8.12 3.40
CA SER A 76 12.41 -9.39 3.47
C SER A 76 12.07 -10.33 2.31
N ILE A 77 10.78 -10.44 1.99
CA ILE A 77 10.32 -11.27 0.86
C ILE A 77 10.78 -10.67 -0.47
N ALA A 78 10.70 -9.35 -0.65
CA ALA A 78 11.20 -8.68 -1.84
C ALA A 78 12.69 -8.94 -2.05
N LEU A 79 13.50 -8.84 -0.98
CA LEU A 79 14.93 -9.17 -1.03
C LEU A 79 15.17 -10.62 -1.45
N THR A 80 14.44 -11.57 -0.86
CA THR A 80 14.53 -13.01 -1.18
C THR A 80 14.19 -13.29 -2.66
N LEU A 81 13.26 -12.53 -3.23
CA LEU A 81 12.85 -12.63 -4.63
C LEU A 81 13.72 -11.79 -5.59
N GLY A 82 14.75 -11.11 -5.09
CA GLY A 82 15.62 -10.23 -5.90
C GLY A 82 14.99 -8.90 -6.32
N ILE A 83 13.84 -8.53 -5.74
CA ILE A 83 13.12 -7.29 -6.02
C ILE A 83 13.76 -6.15 -5.21
N THR A 84 14.78 -5.52 -5.79
CA THR A 84 15.60 -4.52 -5.09
C THR A 84 15.35 -3.09 -5.56
N THR A 85 14.79 -2.90 -6.75
CA THR A 85 14.60 -1.59 -7.39
C THR A 85 13.27 -0.94 -7.01
N PHE A 86 13.21 0.39 -7.08
CA PHE A 86 11.97 1.16 -6.91
C PHE A 86 10.86 0.63 -7.83
N HIS A 87 11.12 0.55 -9.14
CA HIS A 87 10.12 0.07 -10.10
C HIS A 87 9.71 -1.38 -9.87
N GLY A 88 10.63 -2.23 -9.41
CA GLY A 88 10.29 -3.62 -9.06
C GLY A 88 9.33 -3.68 -7.89
N ARG A 89 9.56 -2.90 -6.82
CA ARG A 89 8.67 -2.82 -5.66
C ARG A 89 7.32 -2.21 -6.01
N LEU A 90 7.32 -1.16 -6.83
CA LEU A 90 6.09 -0.55 -7.33
C LEU A 90 5.29 -1.56 -8.16
N ALA A 91 5.93 -2.28 -9.09
CA ALA A 91 5.25 -3.25 -9.95
C ALA A 91 4.58 -4.38 -9.15
N VAL A 92 5.26 -4.92 -8.13
CA VAL A 92 4.66 -6.00 -7.32
C VAL A 92 3.57 -5.51 -6.36
N PHE A 93 3.56 -4.23 -6.00
CA PHE A 93 2.48 -3.63 -5.21
C PHE A 93 1.27 -3.30 -6.08
N GLN A 94 1.50 -2.82 -7.31
CA GLN A 94 0.46 -2.50 -8.29
C GLN A 94 0.08 -3.69 -9.19
N ASN A 95 0.17 -4.92 -8.67
CA ASN A 95 -0.12 -6.11 -9.46
C ASN A 95 -1.64 -6.26 -9.66
N ASP A 96 -2.11 -6.01 -10.88
CA ASP A 96 -3.52 -6.07 -11.30
C ASP A 96 -4.05 -7.50 -11.47
N GLU A 97 -3.19 -8.51 -11.38
CA GLU A 97 -3.60 -9.92 -11.31
C GLU A 97 -4.06 -10.33 -9.91
N VAL A 98 -3.76 -9.54 -8.88
CA VAL A 98 -4.14 -9.82 -7.49
C VAL A 98 -5.47 -9.16 -7.17
N LYS A 99 -6.48 -10.00 -6.88
CA LYS A 99 -7.84 -9.58 -6.55
C LYS A 99 -8.25 -10.11 -5.19
N SER A 100 -8.83 -9.25 -4.36
CA SER A 100 -9.37 -9.63 -3.06
C SER A 100 -10.60 -10.56 -3.18
N VAL A 101 -10.97 -11.18 -2.06
CA VAL A 101 -12.19 -12.00 -1.98
C VAL A 101 -13.45 -11.14 -2.16
N GLY A 102 -13.45 -9.90 -1.64
CA GLY A 102 -14.50 -8.91 -1.86
C GLY A 102 -14.56 -8.40 -3.31
N GLY A 103 -13.51 -8.67 -4.09
CA GLY A 103 -13.45 -8.39 -5.51
C GLY A 103 -12.79 -7.06 -5.87
N ASN A 104 -12.11 -6.44 -4.91
CA ASN A 104 -11.32 -5.22 -5.07
C ASN A 104 -9.90 -5.54 -5.55
N TYR A 105 -9.32 -4.61 -6.30
CA TYR A 105 -7.93 -4.60 -6.69
C TYR A 105 -7.17 -3.58 -5.85
N TYR A 106 -5.86 -3.53 -6.03
CA TYR A 106 -5.04 -2.60 -5.27
C TYR A 106 -5.39 -1.13 -5.60
N ASP A 107 -5.75 -0.80 -6.83
CA ASP A 107 -6.03 0.58 -7.25
C ASP A 107 -7.33 1.12 -6.67
N ASP A 108 -8.27 0.25 -6.27
CA ASP A 108 -9.46 0.64 -5.50
C ASP A 108 -9.07 1.31 -4.17
N TYR A 109 -8.02 0.83 -3.49
CA TYR A 109 -7.54 1.37 -2.21
C TYR A 109 -6.35 2.33 -2.30
N PHE A 110 -5.50 2.22 -3.32
CA PHE A 110 -4.24 2.97 -3.38
C PHE A 110 -4.12 3.86 -4.61
N GLY A 111 -5.03 3.71 -5.57
CA GLY A 111 -4.93 4.36 -6.88
C GLY A 111 -3.78 3.83 -7.72
N TRP A 112 -3.56 4.43 -8.89
CA TRP A 112 -2.50 4.03 -9.82
C TRP A 112 -1.40 5.08 -9.93
N SER A 113 -0.16 4.69 -9.60
CA SER A 113 1.04 5.48 -9.89
C SER A 113 1.63 5.06 -11.22
N ASN A 114 1.74 5.99 -12.18
CA ASN A 114 2.36 5.70 -13.48
C ASN A 114 3.88 5.55 -13.32
N PRO A 115 4.46 4.35 -13.55
CA PRO A 115 5.90 4.13 -13.35
C PRO A 115 6.78 5.05 -14.21
N GLN A 116 6.29 5.52 -15.37
CA GLN A 116 7.03 6.41 -16.28
C GLN A 116 7.19 7.83 -15.75
N GLN A 117 6.44 8.20 -14.69
CA GLN A 117 6.60 9.50 -14.04
C GLN A 117 7.75 9.52 -13.04
N PHE A 118 8.40 8.38 -12.78
CA PHE A 118 9.46 8.26 -11.78
C PHE A 118 10.78 7.85 -12.41
N ASP A 119 11.88 8.39 -11.88
CA ASP A 119 13.22 7.90 -12.18
C ASP A 119 13.52 6.58 -11.42
N LYS A 120 14.70 6.01 -11.66
CA LYS A 120 15.15 4.76 -11.00
C LYS A 120 15.21 4.84 -9.47
N SER A 121 15.23 6.05 -8.92
CA SER A 121 15.31 6.35 -7.49
C SER A 121 13.93 6.69 -6.89
N GLY A 122 12.87 6.69 -7.71
CA GLY A 122 11.52 7.03 -7.29
C GLY A 122 11.26 8.53 -7.18
N ASN A 123 12.08 9.38 -7.80
CA ASN A 123 11.80 10.82 -7.87
C ASN A 123 10.91 11.12 -9.08
N VAL A 124 9.97 12.05 -8.92
CA VAL A 124 9.12 12.49 -10.03
C VAL A 124 9.97 13.17 -11.11
N ILE A 125 9.93 12.64 -12.31
CA ILE A 125 10.52 13.24 -13.51
C ILE A 125 9.60 14.40 -13.90
N ARG A 126 10.00 15.64 -13.56
CA ARG A 126 9.32 16.83 -14.05
C ARG A 126 9.32 16.80 -15.57
N ARG A 127 8.13 16.90 -16.17
CA ARG A 127 7.98 17.20 -17.60
C ARG A 127 8.38 18.65 -17.87
#